data_AF-A0A7I7SSG3-F1
#
_entry.id   AF-A0A7I7SSG3-F1
#
_cell.length_a   1.000
_cell.length_b   1.000
_cell.length_c   1.000
_cell.angle_alpha   90.00
_cell.angle_beta   90.00
_cell.angle_gamma   90.00
#
_symmetry.space_group_name_H-M   'P 1'
#
loop_
_entity.id
_entity.type
_entity.pdbx_description
1 polymer ?
#
loop_
_entity_poly.entity_id
_entity_poly.type
_entity_poly.pdbx_seq_one_letter_code
_entity_poly.pdbx_strand_id
1 'polypeptide(L)'
;MRYRLDIVAPSVAEAVQHAGGWIFDRVMAGWDVHVLLAQPGDTRPLSILGAQTVDFESVLEAGDDQPHPQALAVAADLVDTDARVREGVLRALDYGMTEVALWGEAQPVELDRTVDSVEHRLSSAARVFKAQALAAAAVSDITVAPTETFRSGAMSCPPIGADLVPAS
;
A
#
# COMPACT_ATOMS: atom_id res chain seq x y z
N MET A 1 13.97 12.77 10.22
CA MET A 1 12.89 11.77 10.30
C MET A 1 12.55 11.39 8.89
N ARG A 2 12.50 10.11 8.58
CA ARG A 2 12.20 9.61 7.23
C ARG A 2 10.77 9.05 7.27
N TYR A 3 9.93 9.50 6.34
CA TYR A 3 8.54 9.07 6.29
C TYR A 3 8.45 7.60 5.88
N ARG A 4 7.49 6.85 6.42
CA ARG A 4 7.30 5.42 6.17
C ARG A 4 5.94 5.14 5.55
N LEU A 5 5.95 4.31 4.51
CA LEU A 5 4.77 3.70 3.89
C LEU A 5 4.88 2.18 4.04
N ASP A 6 3.87 1.56 4.64
CA ASP A 6 3.75 0.11 4.70
C ASP A 6 2.67 -0.37 3.72
N ILE A 7 2.99 -1.40 2.94
CA ILE A 7 2.09 -2.04 1.98
C ILE A 7 1.85 -3.48 2.44
N VAL A 8 0.60 -3.89 2.62
CA VAL A 8 0.23 -5.26 3.00
C VAL A 8 -0.52 -5.92 1.85
N ALA A 9 0.10 -6.92 1.22
CA ALA A 9 -0.42 -7.54 0.00
C ALA A 9 -0.40 -9.07 0.06
N PRO A 10 -1.31 -9.77 -0.65
CA PRO A 10 -1.30 -11.23 -0.72
C PRO A 10 -0.03 -11.76 -1.38
N SER A 11 0.41 -11.07 -2.45
CA SER A 11 1.57 -11.46 -3.26
C SER A 11 2.30 -10.24 -3.82
N VAL A 12 3.52 -10.48 -4.31
CA VAL A 12 4.33 -9.46 -5.00
C VAL A 12 3.61 -8.91 -6.24
N ALA A 13 2.97 -9.79 -7.02
CA ALA A 13 2.27 -9.39 -8.23
C ALA A 13 1.13 -8.41 -7.93
N GLU A 14 0.34 -8.67 -6.88
CA GLU A 14 -0.73 -7.78 -6.45
C GLU A 14 -0.22 -6.42 -5.97
N ALA A 15 0.83 -6.42 -5.14
CA ALA A 15 1.42 -5.17 -4.65
C ALA A 15 1.87 -4.28 -5.82
N VAL A 16 2.56 -4.87 -6.80
CA VAL A 16 3.05 -4.14 -7.99
C VAL A 16 1.88 -3.70 -8.88
N GLN A 17 0.86 -4.56 -9.07
CA GLN A 17 -0.30 -4.26 -9.90
C GLN A 17 -1.11 -3.08 -9.38
N HIS A 18 -1.36 -3.04 -8.07
CA HIS A 18 -2.26 -2.05 -7.48
C HIS A 18 -1.56 -0.82 -6.92
N ALA A 19 -0.32 -0.95 -6.42
CA ALA A 19 0.39 0.12 -5.74
C ALA A 19 1.83 0.34 -6.25
N GLY A 20 2.26 -0.33 -7.33
CA GLY A 20 3.65 -0.27 -7.79
C GLY A 20 4.12 1.14 -8.17
N GLY A 21 3.21 1.97 -8.66
CA GLY A 21 3.50 3.36 -9.00
C GLY A 21 3.67 4.23 -7.77
N TRP A 22 2.75 4.09 -6.82
CA TRP A 22 2.80 4.78 -5.53
C TRP A 22 4.06 4.40 -4.74
N ILE A 23 4.37 3.10 -4.68
CA ILE A 23 5.61 2.58 -4.08
C ILE A 23 6.84 3.29 -4.66
N PHE A 24 6.97 3.33 -5.99
CA PHE A 24 8.12 3.94 -6.64
C PHE A 24 8.23 5.43 -6.35
N ASP A 25 7.13 6.17 -6.50
CA ASP A 25 7.11 7.61 -6.26
C ASP A 25 7.48 7.95 -4.81
N ARG A 26 7.05 7.13 -3.85
CA ARG A 26 7.40 7.27 -2.43
C ARG A 26 8.86 6.98 -2.14
N VAL A 27 9.40 5.90 -2.69
CA VAL A 27 10.85 5.62 -2.61
C VAL A 27 11.64 6.80 -3.17
N MET A 28 11.25 7.33 -4.34
CA MET A 28 11.92 8.47 -4.98
C MET A 28 11.76 9.78 -4.21
N ALA A 29 10.66 9.94 -3.46
CA ALA A 29 10.47 11.03 -2.51
C ALA A 29 11.28 10.84 -1.21
N GLY A 30 12.07 9.78 -1.10
CA GLY A 30 12.93 9.49 0.04
C GLY A 30 12.20 8.83 1.21
N TRP A 31 11.01 8.27 1.00
CA TRP A 31 10.31 7.50 2.04
C TRP A 31 10.97 6.13 2.23
N ASP A 32 10.82 5.55 3.42
CA ASP A 32 11.05 4.14 3.68
C ASP A 32 9.77 3.39 3.28
N VAL A 33 9.85 2.51 2.28
CA VAL A 33 8.69 1.76 1.80
C VAL A 33 8.89 0.28 2.09
N HIS A 34 8.02 -0.26 2.95
CA HIS A 34 8.03 -1.66 3.35
C HIS A 34 6.84 -2.38 2.72
N VAL A 35 7.10 -3.56 2.16
CA VAL A 35 6.06 -4.44 1.63
C VAL A 35 6.04 -5.72 2.45
N LEU A 36 4.92 -5.94 3.11
CA LEU A 36 4.62 -7.11 3.90
C LEU A 36 3.74 -8.02 3.05
N LEU A 37 4.20 -9.26 2.86
CA LEU A 37 3.60 -10.22 1.95
C LEU A 37 3.01 -11.38 2.74
N ALA A 38 1.73 -11.69 2.53
CA ALA A 38 1.11 -12.88 3.12
C ALA A 38 1.72 -14.17 2.52
N GLN A 39 2.11 -14.13 1.25
CA GLN A 39 2.80 -15.22 0.56
C GLN A 39 4.16 -14.73 0.04
N PRO A 40 5.28 -15.29 0.54
CA PRO A 40 6.60 -14.93 0.05
C PRO A 40 6.76 -15.35 -1.42
N GLY A 41 7.57 -14.61 -2.17
CA GLY A 41 7.81 -14.86 -3.59
C GLY A 41 9.10 -14.22 -4.08
N ASP A 42 9.30 -14.18 -5.40
CA ASP A 42 10.42 -13.44 -5.99
C ASP A 42 10.27 -11.94 -5.67
N THR A 43 11.21 -11.39 -4.91
CA THR A 43 11.21 -10.00 -4.45
C THR A 43 11.86 -9.05 -5.46
N ARG A 44 12.40 -9.56 -6.57
CA ARG A 44 12.99 -8.75 -7.64
C ARG A 44 12.06 -7.64 -8.16
N PRO A 45 10.74 -7.85 -8.39
CA PRO A 45 9.83 -6.78 -8.77
C PRO A 45 9.80 -5.62 -7.78
N LEU A 46 9.83 -5.90 -6.48
CA LEU A 46 9.85 -4.87 -5.44
C LEU A 46 11.19 -4.16 -5.36
N SER A 47 12.29 -4.88 -5.60
CA SER A 47 13.63 -4.30 -5.70
C SER A 47 13.75 -3.33 -6.89
N ILE A 48 13.08 -3.61 -8.02
CA ILE A 48 13.00 -2.67 -9.16
C ILE A 48 12.33 -1.35 -8.75
N LEU A 49 11.31 -1.42 -7.89
CA LEU A 49 10.63 -0.25 -7.36
C LEU A 49 11.39 0.42 -6.20
N GLY A 50 12.46 -0.20 -5.70
CA GLY A 50 13.28 0.26 -4.58
C GLY A 50 12.64 0.06 -3.21
N ALA A 51 11.61 -0.78 -3.10
CA ALA A 51 10.96 -1.10 -1.84
C ALA A 51 11.63 -2.28 -1.13
N GLN A 52 11.53 -2.28 0.20
CA GLN A 52 12.04 -3.37 1.04
C GLN A 52 10.93 -4.36 1.35
N THR A 53 11.26 -5.64 1.38
CA THR A 53 10.32 -6.65 1.89
C THR A 53 10.57 -6.86 3.36
N VAL A 54 9.50 -6.88 4.14
CA VAL A 54 9.55 -7.16 5.58
C VAL A 54 8.67 -8.37 5.83
N ASP A 55 9.14 -9.25 6.71
CA ASP A 55 8.36 -10.42 7.11
C ASP A 55 7.06 -10.00 7.80
N PHE A 56 5.95 -10.47 7.26
CA PHE A 56 4.61 -10.11 7.70
C PHE A 56 4.35 -10.55 9.15
N GLU A 57 4.77 -11.77 9.50
CA GLU A 57 4.59 -12.33 10.84
C GLU A 57 5.41 -11.56 11.88
N SER A 58 6.67 -11.25 11.58
CA SER A 58 7.54 -10.47 12.46
C SER A 58 6.98 -9.09 12.82
N VAL A 59 6.29 -8.41 11.90
CA VAL A 59 5.68 -7.08 12.17
C VAL A 59 4.41 -7.20 13.02
N LEU A 60 3.60 -8.22 12.78
CA LEU A 60 2.43 -8.50 13.62
C LEU A 60 2.84 -8.85 15.06
N GLU A 61 3.92 -9.62 15.23
CA GLU A 61 4.45 -10.00 16.54
C GLU A 61 5.08 -8.81 17.30
N ALA A 62 5.70 -7.88 16.59
CA ALA A 62 6.33 -6.70 17.19
C ALA A 62 5.32 -5.71 17.82
N GLY A 63 4.05 -5.75 17.40
CA GLY A 63 2.97 -4.99 18.03
C GLY A 63 3.22 -3.47 18.10
N ASP A 64 2.78 -2.86 19.21
CA ASP A 64 2.75 -1.41 19.41
C ASP A 64 4.12 -0.76 19.68
N ASP A 65 5.20 -1.55 19.79
CA ASP A 65 6.55 -1.03 20.04
C ASP A 65 7.18 -0.39 18.78
N GLN A 66 6.56 -0.56 17.60
CA GLN A 66 7.03 0.08 16.38
C GLN A 66 6.37 1.44 16.14
N PRO A 67 7.12 2.45 15.65
CA PRO A 67 6.54 3.70 15.20
C PRO A 67 5.46 3.44 14.14
N HIS A 68 4.29 4.06 14.27
CA HIS A 68 3.24 3.98 13.25
C HIS A 68 3.73 4.58 11.93
N PRO A 69 3.43 3.93 10.78
CA PRO A 69 3.74 4.50 9.48
C PRO A 69 2.87 5.72 9.22
N GLN A 70 3.33 6.62 8.34
CA GLN A 70 2.51 7.77 7.94
C GLN A 70 1.44 7.38 6.93
N ALA A 71 1.68 6.31 6.17
CA ALA A 71 0.71 5.71 5.27
C ALA A 71 0.75 4.19 5.36
N LEU A 72 -0.43 3.57 5.29
CA LEU A 72 -0.64 2.13 5.30
C LEU A 72 -1.58 1.79 4.13
N ALA A 73 -1.11 1.00 3.19
CA ALA A 73 -1.93 0.51 2.10
C ALA A 73 -2.15 -1.00 2.23
N VAL A 74 -3.40 -1.47 2.11
CA VAL A 74 -3.74 -2.89 2.34
C VAL A 74 -4.68 -3.44 1.26
N ALA A 75 -4.45 -4.68 0.82
CA ALA A 75 -5.42 -5.40 0.00
C ALA A 75 -6.69 -5.69 0.80
N ALA A 76 -7.85 -5.25 0.30
CA ALA A 76 -9.13 -5.41 0.99
C ALA A 76 -9.47 -6.89 1.29
N ASP A 77 -9.09 -7.80 0.40
CA ASP A 77 -9.28 -9.24 0.56
C ASP A 77 -8.55 -9.79 1.80
N LEU A 78 -7.37 -9.23 2.15
CA LEU A 78 -6.65 -9.61 3.38
C LEU A 78 -7.33 -9.10 4.64
N VAL A 79 -8.00 -7.95 4.58
CA VAL A 79 -8.78 -7.44 5.71
C VAL A 79 -9.97 -8.36 6.00
N ASP A 80 -10.60 -8.91 4.96
CA ASP A 80 -11.70 -9.85 5.10
C ASP A 80 -11.23 -11.23 5.57
N THR A 81 -10.10 -11.72 5.07
CA THR A 81 -9.65 -13.10 5.29
C THR A 81 -8.69 -13.31 6.46
N ASP A 82 -7.93 -12.30 6.88
CA ASP A 82 -6.97 -12.39 8.00
C ASP A 82 -7.33 -11.40 9.13
N ALA A 83 -7.77 -11.95 10.26
CA ALA A 83 -8.16 -11.17 11.43
C ALA A 83 -7.03 -10.29 11.98
N ARG A 84 -5.77 -10.67 11.78
CA ARG A 84 -4.60 -9.92 12.27
C ARG A 84 -4.34 -8.69 11.41
N VAL A 85 -4.50 -8.82 10.09
CA VAL A 85 -4.48 -7.68 9.16
C VAL A 85 -5.59 -6.71 9.53
N ARG A 86 -6.80 -7.24 9.76
CA ARG A 86 -7.96 -6.43 10.16
C ARG A 86 -7.70 -5.65 11.43
N GLU A 87 -7.18 -6.30 12.46
CA GLU A 87 -6.84 -5.65 13.73
C GLU A 87 -5.77 -4.56 13.53
N GLY A 88 -4.72 -4.82 12.75
CA GLY A 88 -3.70 -3.83 12.41
C GLY A 88 -4.26 -2.59 11.69
N VAL A 89 -5.19 -2.79 10.74
CA VAL A 89 -5.88 -1.71 10.02
C VAL A 89 -6.75 -0.88 10.97
N LEU A 90 -7.55 -1.53 11.83
CA LEU A 90 -8.37 -0.84 12.82
C LEU A 90 -7.52 -0.01 13.79
N ARG A 91 -6.39 -0.55 14.25
CA ARG A 91 -5.43 0.19 15.10
C ARG A 91 -4.86 1.43 14.38
N ALA A 92 -4.50 1.31 13.10
CA ALA A 92 -4.02 2.46 12.32
C ALA A 92 -5.09 3.56 12.16
N LEU A 93 -6.35 3.16 11.97
CA LEU A 93 -7.49 4.09 11.91
C LEU A 93 -7.79 4.76 13.25
N ASP A 94 -7.63 4.03 14.35
CA ASP A 94 -7.84 4.57 15.70
C ASP A 94 -6.72 5.51 16.14
N TYR A 95 -5.48 5.30 15.64
CA TYR A 95 -4.38 6.25 15.84
C TYR A 95 -4.65 7.61 15.16
N GLY A 96 -5.40 7.61 14.05
CA GLY A 96 -5.93 8.82 13.40
C GLY A 96 -4.90 9.69 12.67
N MET A 97 -3.61 9.35 12.73
CA MET A 97 -2.52 10.07 12.06
C MET A 97 -1.87 9.26 10.92
N THR A 98 -2.35 8.03 10.67
CA THR A 98 -1.90 7.17 9.56
C THR A 98 -2.92 7.23 8.44
N GLU A 99 -2.46 7.56 7.22
CA GLU A 99 -3.28 7.45 6.01
C GLU A 99 -3.52 5.98 5.67
N VAL A 100 -4.75 5.51 5.79
CA VAL A 100 -5.11 4.12 5.48
C VAL A 100 -5.79 4.05 4.12
N ALA A 101 -5.19 3.32 3.18
CA ALA A 101 -5.68 3.12 1.82
C ALA A 101 -5.94 1.64 1.56
N LEU A 102 -7.10 1.31 1.00
CA LEU A 102 -7.47 -0.06 0.62
C LEU A 102 -7.56 -0.18 -0.91
N TRP A 103 -7.03 -1.25 -1.49
CA TRP A 103 -7.29 -1.60 -2.89
C TRP A 103 -8.02 -2.94 -3.01
N GLY A 104 -8.63 -3.19 -4.16
CA GLY A 104 -9.42 -4.38 -4.42
C GLY A 104 -10.92 -4.13 -4.32
N GLU A 105 -11.69 -5.17 -4.60
CA GLU A 105 -13.16 -5.09 -4.72
C GLU A 105 -13.89 -5.35 -3.40
N ALA A 106 -13.26 -6.09 -2.48
CA ALA A 106 -13.86 -6.39 -1.19
C ALA A 106 -14.15 -5.10 -0.41
N GLN A 107 -15.33 -5.03 0.19
CA GLN A 107 -15.73 -3.95 1.08
C GLN A 107 -15.91 -4.55 2.48
N PRO A 108 -14.89 -4.49 3.35
CA PRO A 108 -15.02 -5.02 4.69
C PRO A 108 -16.08 -4.21 5.46
N VAL A 109 -17.10 -4.90 5.97
CA VAL A 109 -18.29 -4.30 6.61
C VAL A 109 -17.93 -3.47 7.84
N GLU A 110 -16.82 -3.78 8.52
CA GLU A 110 -16.38 -3.11 9.75
C GLU A 110 -15.71 -1.74 9.48
N LEU A 111 -15.38 -1.42 8.22
CA LEU A 111 -14.74 -0.17 7.80
C LEU A 111 -15.76 0.93 7.40
N ASP A 112 -17.02 0.81 7.82
CA ASP A 112 -18.21 1.65 7.49
C ASP A 112 -18.12 3.16 7.86
N ARG A 113 -16.91 3.68 8.13
CA ARG A 113 -16.65 5.11 8.00
C ARG A 113 -16.78 5.46 6.52
N THR A 114 -17.20 6.68 6.16
CA THR A 114 -17.25 7.13 4.76
C THR A 114 -15.87 6.98 4.12
N VAL A 115 -15.65 5.87 3.40
CA VAL A 115 -14.41 5.58 2.69
C VAL A 115 -14.56 6.18 1.30
N ASP A 116 -13.86 7.27 1.05
CA ASP A 116 -13.89 7.94 -0.24
C ASP A 116 -12.93 7.25 -1.21
N SER A 117 -13.33 7.18 -2.48
CA SER A 117 -12.42 6.76 -3.54
C SER A 117 -11.36 7.83 -3.73
N VAL A 118 -10.09 7.43 -3.67
CA VAL A 118 -8.93 8.29 -3.88
C VAL A 118 -8.02 7.68 -4.93
N GLU A 119 -7.20 8.51 -5.56
CA GLU A 119 -6.24 8.08 -6.58
C GLU A 119 -4.84 8.64 -6.32
N HIS A 120 -3.83 7.83 -6.63
CA HIS A 120 -2.46 8.26 -6.80
C HIS A 120 -2.17 8.47 -8.28
N ARG A 121 -1.69 9.66 -8.66
CA ARG A 121 -1.27 9.92 -10.04
C ARG A 121 0.20 9.61 -10.22
N LEU A 122 0.49 8.61 -11.05
CA LEU A 122 1.84 8.10 -11.24
C LEU A 122 2.70 9.12 -11.99
N SER A 123 3.93 9.31 -11.49
CA SER A 123 4.95 10.01 -12.26
C SER A 123 5.29 9.27 -13.55
N SER A 124 5.91 9.96 -14.51
CA SER A 124 6.40 9.32 -15.73
C SER A 124 7.43 8.21 -15.45
N ALA A 125 8.25 8.39 -14.40
CA ALA A 125 9.21 7.38 -13.98
C ALA A 125 8.50 6.18 -13.33
N ALA A 126 7.54 6.42 -12.43
CA ALA A 126 6.73 5.36 -11.81
C ALA A 126 6.06 4.47 -12.86
N ARG A 127 5.51 5.04 -13.93
CA ARG A 127 4.90 4.25 -15.01
C ARG A 127 5.89 3.29 -15.68
N VAL A 128 7.12 3.74 -15.94
CA VAL A 128 8.17 2.92 -16.56
C VAL A 128 8.66 1.83 -15.61
N PHE A 129 8.94 2.18 -14.37
CA PHE A 129 9.45 1.22 -13.38
C PHE A 129 8.37 0.21 -12.96
N LYS A 130 7.12 0.63 -12.83
CA LYS A 130 5.97 -0.28 -12.62
C LYS A 130 5.84 -1.27 -13.78
N ALA A 131 5.94 -0.83 -15.03
CA ALA A 131 5.90 -1.73 -16.18
C ALA A 131 7.04 -2.78 -16.12
N GLN A 132 8.25 -2.35 -15.77
CA GLN A 132 9.40 -3.25 -15.62
C GLN A 132 9.22 -4.24 -14.45
N ALA A 133 8.65 -3.79 -13.33
CA ALA A 133 8.35 -4.65 -12.18
C ALA A 133 7.26 -5.67 -12.52
N LEU A 134 6.20 -5.28 -13.23
CA LEU A 134 5.16 -6.19 -13.72
C LEU A 134 5.73 -7.27 -14.64
N ALA A 135 6.61 -6.87 -15.57
CA ALA A 135 7.30 -7.82 -16.44
C ALA A 135 8.18 -8.80 -15.64
N ALA A 136 8.88 -8.32 -14.60
CA ALA A 136 9.68 -9.17 -13.71
C ALA A 136 8.81 -10.12 -12.86
N ALA A 137 7.57 -9.74 -12.53
CA ALA A 137 6.59 -10.56 -11.84
C ALA A 137 5.88 -11.58 -12.77
N ALA A 138 6.30 -11.67 -14.04
CA ALA A 138 5.66 -12.48 -15.09
C ALA A 138 4.16 -12.14 -15.31
N VAL A 139 3.74 -10.93 -14.92
CA VAL A 139 2.39 -10.43 -15.16
C VAL A 139 2.35 -9.83 -16.57
N SER A 140 1.67 -10.52 -17.48
CA SER A 140 1.60 -10.16 -18.89
C SER A 140 0.35 -9.32 -19.20
N ASP A 141 0.39 -8.57 -20.31
CA ASP A 141 -0.76 -7.85 -20.89
C ASP A 141 -1.38 -6.72 -20.04
N ILE A 142 -0.70 -6.26 -18.98
CA ILE A 142 -1.15 -5.09 -18.21
C ILE A 142 -0.59 -3.81 -18.81
N THR A 143 -1.49 -2.96 -19.31
CA THR A 143 -1.16 -1.56 -19.60
C THR A 143 -1.11 -0.78 -18.30
N VAL A 144 0.02 -0.11 -18.02
CA VAL A 144 0.14 0.73 -16.82
C VAL A 144 -0.71 1.98 -16.97
N ALA A 145 -1.80 2.04 -16.20
CA ALA A 145 -2.66 3.21 -16.09
C ALA A 145 -1.90 4.42 -15.52
N PRO A 146 -2.34 5.66 -15.83
CA PRO A 146 -1.73 6.87 -15.27
C PRO A 146 -2.07 7.09 -13.79
N THR A 147 -3.07 6.37 -13.27
CA THR A 147 -3.53 6.46 -11.88
C THR A 147 -3.66 5.08 -11.26
N GLU A 148 -3.49 5.02 -9.94
CA GLU A 148 -3.82 3.87 -9.09
C GLU A 148 -4.93 4.31 -8.14
N THR A 149 -5.99 3.50 -8.01
CA THR A 149 -7.18 3.84 -7.21
C THR A 149 -7.19 3.06 -5.92
N PHE A 150 -7.54 3.75 -4.84
CA PHE A 150 -7.70 3.21 -3.50
C PHE A 150 -9.00 3.73 -2.89
N ARG A 151 -9.41 3.12 -1.78
CA ARG A 151 -10.47 3.63 -0.90
C ARG A 151 -9.80 4.04 0.40
N SER A 152 -9.94 5.30 0.80
CA SER A 152 -9.32 5.83 2.02
C SER A 152 -10.36 6.39 2.97
N GLY A 153 -10.19 6.14 4.27
CA GLY A 153 -11.05 6.71 5.30
C GLY A 153 -10.75 8.20 5.44
N ALA A 154 -11.79 9.05 5.39
CA ALA A 154 -11.61 10.50 5.53
C ALA A 154 -10.88 10.86 6.83
N MET A 155 -9.67 11.42 6.71
CA MET A 155 -8.92 11.95 7.84
C MET A 155 -9.29 13.42 8.08
N SER A 156 -9.38 13.82 9.35
CA SER A 156 -9.65 15.22 9.72
C SER A 156 -8.48 16.16 9.37
N CYS A 157 -7.29 15.62 9.12
CA CYS A 157 -6.12 16.33 8.63
C CYS A 157 -5.29 15.37 7.78
N PRO A 158 -5.00 15.65 6.50
CA PRO A 158 -4.11 14.80 5.72
C PRO A 158 -2.70 14.83 6.33
N PRO A 159 -2.03 13.68 6.50
CA PRO A 159 -0.68 13.65 7.03
C PRO A 159 0.27 14.39 6.10
N ILE A 160 1.38 14.88 6.67
CA ILE A 160 2.40 15.58 5.89
C ILE A 160 2.91 14.63 4.80
N GLY A 161 2.70 15.03 3.55
CA GLY A 161 3.10 14.28 2.38
C GLY A 161 2.04 13.34 1.81
N ALA A 162 0.77 13.36 2.25
CA ALA A 162 -0.32 12.68 1.53
C ALA A 162 -0.36 13.13 0.05
N ASP A 163 -0.42 12.16 -0.87
CA ASP A 163 -0.46 12.37 -2.32
C ASP A 163 -1.68 11.71 -2.98
N LEU A 164 -2.49 11.01 -2.18
CA LEU A 164 -3.80 10.53 -2.60
C LEU A 164 -4.76 11.71 -2.73
N VAL A 165 -5.42 11.82 -3.88
CA VAL A 165 -6.41 12.86 -4.17
C VAL A 165 -7.78 12.22 -4.39
N PRO A 166 -8.91 12.92 -4.10
CA PRO A 166 -10.23 12.38 -4.39
C PRO A 166 -10.36 11.95 -5.86
N ALA A 167 -10.87 10.75 -6.08
CA ALA A 167 -11.18 10.27 -7.43
C ALA A 167 -12.38 11.05 -7.99
N SER A 168 -12.32 11.40 -9.28
CA SER A 168 -13.34 12.21 -9.97
C SER A 168 -14.50 11.40 -10.53
#